data_AF-A0A7R9W6F2-F1
#
_entry.id   AF-A0A7R9W6F2-F1
#
_cell.length_a   1.000
_cell.length_b   1.000
_cell.length_c   1.000
_cell.angle_alpha   90.00
_cell.angle_beta   90.00
_cell.angle_gamma   90.00
#
_symmetry.space_group_name_H-M   'P 1'
#
loop_
_entity.id
_entity.type
_entity.pdbx_description
1 polymer ?
#
loop_
_entity_poly.entity_id
_entity_poly.type
_entity_poly.pdbx_seq_one_letter_code
_entity_poly.pdbx_strand_id
1 'polypeptide(L)'
;EVLLLGGVPVVRTSSLDSMYNGLPVVIVKEWTDVTAERLEREWEWVKSASFHMDRALWPYWEGRLELARAEAKSYGRKRCHVDEKDAAQSHAAVAKEEKVKAKQSSGKKKATISTGAIIATKKGSVKTKIKVPA
;
A
#
# COMPACT_ATOMS: atom_id res chain seq x y z
N GLU A 1 -18.87 -19.14 -12.11
CA GLU A 1 -20.04 -20.00 -12.37
C GLU A 1 -21.35 -19.22 -12.35
N VAL A 2 -21.77 -18.64 -11.22
CA VAL A 2 -23.04 -17.88 -11.08
C VAL A 2 -23.33 -16.89 -12.21
N LEU A 3 -22.31 -16.11 -12.63
CA LEU A 3 -22.43 -15.17 -13.75
C LEU A 3 -22.85 -15.83 -15.07
N LEU A 4 -22.35 -17.03 -15.37
CA LEU A 4 -22.68 -17.76 -16.59
C LEU A 4 -24.07 -18.39 -16.53
N LEU A 5 -24.61 -18.58 -15.32
CA LEU A 5 -25.97 -19.06 -15.08
C LEU A 5 -26.99 -17.90 -15.06
N GLY A 6 -26.58 -16.66 -15.36
CA GLY A 6 -27.44 -15.48 -15.34
C GLY A 6 -27.68 -14.91 -13.94
N GLY A 7 -26.98 -15.41 -12.91
CA GLY A 7 -27.04 -14.84 -11.57
C GLY A 7 -26.16 -13.60 -11.43
N VAL A 8 -26.54 -12.72 -10.51
CA VAL A 8 -25.81 -11.50 -10.14
C VAL A 8 -25.16 -11.70 -8.77
N PRO A 9 -23.83 -11.91 -8.67
CA PRO A 9 -23.16 -12.09 -7.39
C PRO A 9 -23.17 -10.80 -6.56
N VAL A 10 -23.39 -10.95 -5.26
CA VAL A 10 -23.18 -9.89 -4.27
C VAL A 10 -21.92 -10.23 -3.48
N VAL A 11 -20.91 -9.35 -3.52
CA VAL A 11 -19.59 -9.59 -2.91
C VAL A 11 -19.15 -8.40 -2.07
N ARG A 12 -18.27 -8.64 -1.09
CA ARG A 12 -17.63 -7.56 -0.33
C ARG A 12 -16.45 -6.98 -1.10
N THR A 13 -16.24 -5.67 -0.92
CA THR A 13 -15.10 -4.93 -1.46
C THR A 13 -13.78 -5.53 -0.99
N SER A 14 -12.80 -5.53 -1.89
CA SER A 14 -11.46 -6.03 -1.69
C SER A 14 -10.49 -5.43 -2.72
N SER A 15 -9.20 -5.76 -2.63
CA SER A 15 -8.23 -5.41 -3.69
C SER A 15 -8.55 -6.07 -5.05
N LEU A 16 -9.49 -7.02 -5.08
CA LEU A 16 -9.89 -7.78 -6.26
C LEU A 16 -11.05 -7.13 -7.03
N ASP A 17 -11.62 -6.02 -6.55
CA ASP A 17 -12.80 -5.38 -7.14
C ASP A 17 -12.61 -5.04 -8.62
N SER A 18 -11.39 -4.63 -8.99
CA SER A 18 -11.04 -4.33 -10.38
C SER A 18 -11.21 -5.50 -11.36
N MET A 19 -11.22 -6.75 -10.87
CA MET A 19 -11.49 -7.93 -11.70
C MET A 19 -12.95 -8.04 -12.11
N TYR A 20 -13.87 -7.40 -11.38
CA TYR A 20 -15.30 -7.41 -11.68
C TYR A 20 -15.75 -6.24 -12.56
N ASN A 21 -14.84 -5.35 -12.95
CA ASN A 21 -15.17 -4.21 -13.80
C ASN A 21 -15.89 -4.67 -15.08
N GLY A 22 -17.07 -4.11 -15.34
CA GLY A 22 -17.87 -4.44 -16.52
C GLY A 22 -18.61 -5.79 -16.47
N LEU A 23 -18.64 -6.46 -15.31
CA LEU A 23 -19.48 -7.63 -15.04
C LEU A 23 -20.67 -7.24 -14.14
N PRO A 24 -21.80 -7.98 -14.20
CA PRO A 24 -22.96 -7.73 -13.34
C PRO A 24 -22.68 -8.27 -11.93
N VAL A 25 -21.91 -7.51 -11.14
CA VAL A 25 -21.53 -7.85 -9.77
C VAL A 25 -21.83 -6.68 -8.86
N VAL A 26 -22.57 -6.91 -7.79
CA VAL A 26 -22.87 -5.91 -6.78
C VAL A 26 -21.80 -5.96 -5.70
N ILE A 27 -20.99 -4.91 -5.59
CA ILE A 27 -19.92 -4.80 -4.58
C ILE A 27 -20.40 -3.96 -3.40
N VAL A 28 -20.36 -4.54 -2.20
CA VAL A 28 -20.78 -3.89 -0.94
C VAL A 28 -19.58 -3.67 -0.02
N LYS A 29 -19.62 -2.66 0.86
CA LYS A 29 -18.55 -2.46 1.84
C LYS A 29 -18.73 -3.42 3.00
N GLU A 30 -19.92 -3.39 3.57
CA GLU A 30 -20.36 -4.26 4.65
C GLU A 30 -21.64 -5.00 4.29
N TRP A 31 -21.86 -6.17 4.90
CA TRP A 31 -23.07 -6.95 4.65
C TRP A 31 -24.35 -6.25 5.10
N THR A 32 -24.25 -5.31 6.05
CA THR A 32 -25.36 -4.45 6.46
C THR A 32 -25.86 -3.55 5.34
N ASP A 33 -25.05 -3.31 4.31
CA ASP A 33 -25.46 -2.51 3.17
C ASP A 33 -26.38 -3.29 2.21
N VAL A 34 -26.58 -4.60 2.42
CA VAL A 34 -27.47 -5.44 1.62
C VAL A 34 -28.91 -5.25 2.13
N THR A 35 -29.52 -4.13 1.73
CA THR A 35 -30.92 -3.83 2.02
C THR A 35 -31.79 -4.03 0.78
N ALA A 36 -33.10 -4.24 0.98
CA ALA A 36 -34.05 -4.42 -0.11
C ALA A 36 -34.06 -3.21 -1.06
N GLU A 37 -34.03 -2.00 -0.51
CA GLU A 37 -34.03 -0.76 -1.30
C GLU A 37 -32.75 -0.63 -2.14
N ARG A 38 -31.61 -1.10 -1.62
CA ARG A 38 -30.37 -1.12 -2.40
C ARG A 38 -30.45 -2.15 -3.51
N LEU A 39 -30.83 -3.38 -3.21
CA LEU A 39 -30.88 -4.45 -4.20
C LEU A 39 -31.85 -4.14 -5.34
N GLU A 40 -32.99 -3.48 -5.06
CA GLU A 40 -33.93 -3.02 -6.09
C GLU A 40 -33.25 -2.02 -7.05
N ARG A 41 -32.49 -1.05 -6.52
CA ARG A 41 -31.75 -0.10 -7.37
C ARG A 41 -30.68 -0.78 -8.22
N GLU A 42 -29.93 -1.71 -7.63
CA GLU A 42 -28.91 -2.49 -8.35
C GLU A 42 -29.58 -3.36 -9.42
N TRP A 43 -30.76 -3.90 -9.15
CA TRP A 43 -31.54 -4.70 -10.09
C TRP A 43 -32.01 -3.90 -11.31
N GLU A 44 -32.48 -2.67 -11.11
CA GLU A 44 -32.81 -1.76 -12.21
C GLU A 44 -31.59 -1.47 -13.10
N TRP A 45 -30.42 -1.28 -12.50
CA TRP A 45 -29.16 -1.14 -13.24
C TRP A 45 -28.81 -2.41 -14.03
N VAL A 46 -28.90 -3.59 -13.42
CA VAL A 46 -28.61 -4.87 -14.10
C VAL A 46 -29.52 -5.09 -15.31
N LYS A 47 -30.81 -4.77 -15.20
CA LYS A 47 -31.77 -4.95 -16.30
C LYS A 47 -31.50 -4.04 -17.51
N SER A 48 -30.93 -2.86 -17.27
CA SER A 48 -30.75 -1.82 -18.29
C SER A 48 -29.34 -1.76 -18.87
N ALA A 49 -28.33 -2.23 -18.13
CA ALA A 49 -26.93 -2.18 -18.54
C ALA A 49 -26.55 -3.34 -19.48
N SER A 50 -25.52 -3.10 -20.29
CA SER A 50 -24.82 -4.14 -21.04
C SER A 50 -23.52 -4.53 -20.33
N PHE A 51 -23.16 -5.82 -20.42
CA PHE A 51 -22.04 -6.38 -19.68
C PHE A 51 -21.01 -7.07 -20.58
N HIS A 52 -19.75 -7.00 -20.16
CA HIS A 52 -18.61 -7.64 -20.80
C HIS A 52 -18.43 -9.07 -20.26
N MET A 53 -19.35 -9.95 -20.63
CA MET A 53 -19.39 -11.34 -20.14
C MET A 53 -18.19 -12.18 -20.61
N ASP A 54 -17.45 -11.74 -21.61
CA ASP A 54 -16.16 -12.33 -22.04
C ASP A 54 -15.15 -12.41 -20.89
N ARG A 55 -15.20 -11.48 -19.93
CA ARG A 55 -14.36 -11.49 -18.73
C ARG A 55 -14.66 -12.63 -17.75
N ALA A 56 -15.84 -13.26 -17.85
CA ALA A 56 -16.15 -14.43 -17.02
C ALA A 56 -15.46 -15.71 -17.53
N LEU A 57 -14.85 -15.68 -18.72
CA LEU A 57 -14.30 -16.84 -19.40
C LEU A 57 -12.76 -16.84 -19.36
N TRP A 58 -12.18 -18.03 -19.42
CA TRP A 58 -10.73 -18.24 -19.43
C TRP A 58 -9.98 -17.45 -20.53
N PRO A 59 -10.45 -17.39 -21.81
CA PRO A 59 -9.70 -16.74 -22.88
C PRO A 59 -9.33 -15.27 -22.62
N TYR A 60 -10.21 -14.51 -21.94
CA TYR A 60 -9.91 -13.14 -21.54
C TYR A 60 -8.69 -13.09 -20.60
N TRP A 61 -8.69 -13.95 -19.58
CA TRP A 61 -7.63 -13.98 -18.57
C TRP A 61 -6.33 -14.55 -19.10
N GLU A 62 -6.40 -15.52 -20.01
CA GLU A 62 -5.24 -16.04 -20.71
C GLU A 62 -4.49 -14.92 -21.44
N GLY A 63 -5.18 -14.13 -22.27
CA GLY A 63 -4.58 -12.98 -22.93
C GLY A 63 -4.03 -11.94 -21.95
N ARG A 64 -4.74 -11.67 -20.84
CA ARG A 64 -4.26 -10.77 -19.77
C ARG A 64 -2.98 -11.29 -19.11
N LEU A 65 -2.86 -12.60 -18.88
CA LEU A 65 -1.67 -13.22 -18.30
C LEU A 65 -0.49 -13.15 -19.25
N GLU A 66 -0.69 -13.35 -20.54
CA GLU A 66 0.36 -13.21 -21.56
C GLU A 66 0.90 -11.78 -21.63
N LEU A 67 0.00 -10.78 -21.65
CA LEU A 67 0.37 -9.37 -21.58
C LEU A 67 1.17 -9.05 -20.32
N ALA A 68 0.67 -9.48 -19.16
CA ALA A 68 1.36 -9.27 -17.88
C ALA A 68 2.75 -9.93 -17.85
N ARG A 69 2.88 -11.14 -18.44
CA ARG A 69 4.18 -11.83 -18.60
C ARG A 69 5.12 -11.04 -19.52
N ALA A 70 4.62 -10.47 -20.62
CA ALA A 70 5.41 -9.64 -21.53
C ALA A 70 5.88 -8.34 -20.86
N GLU A 71 4.98 -7.68 -20.12
CA GLU A 71 5.30 -6.49 -19.32
C GLU A 71 6.37 -6.80 -18.26
N ALA A 72 6.21 -7.88 -17.50
CA ALA A 72 7.17 -8.31 -16.49
C ALA A 72 8.57 -8.58 -17.08
N LYS A 73 8.64 -9.21 -18.26
CA LYS A 73 9.91 -9.38 -19.00
C LYS A 73 10.56 -8.04 -19.35
N SER A 74 9.77 -7.03 -19.70
CA SER A 74 10.28 -5.68 -19.99
C SER A 74 10.91 -5.02 -18.76
N TYR A 75 10.34 -5.24 -17.56
CA TYR A 75 10.90 -4.75 -16.29
C TYR A 75 12.16 -5.50 -15.89
N GLY A 76 12.23 -6.81 -16.16
CA GLY A 76 13.46 -7.61 -15.97
C GLY A 76 14.64 -7.09 -16.79
N ARG A 77 14.39 -6.53 -17.99
CA ARG A 77 15.43 -5.90 -18.83
C ARG A 77 15.86 -4.52 -18.32
N LYS A 78 14.97 -3.75 -17.67
CA LYS A 78 15.29 -2.41 -17.15
C LYS A 78 16.08 -2.43 -15.83
N ARG A 79 16.08 -3.53 -15.07
CA ARG A 79 16.83 -3.63 -13.81
C ARG A 79 18.34 -3.93 -14.00
N CYS A 80 18.77 -4.38 -15.18
CA CYS A 80 20.19 -4.59 -15.52
C CYS A 80 20.86 -3.36 -16.18
N HIS A 81 20.18 -2.21 -16.23
CA HIS A 81 20.77 -0.89 -16.49
C HIS A 81 20.32 0.09 -15.38
N VAL A 82 20.59 -0.27 -14.13
CA VAL A 82 20.91 0.77 -13.15
C VAL A 82 22.41 0.86 -13.20
N ASP A 83 22.89 1.95 -13.78
CA ASP A 83 24.28 2.23 -14.06
C ASP A 83 25.16 1.95 -12.82
N GLU A 84 26.24 1.20 -13.04
CA GLU A 84 27.36 1.01 -12.10
C GLU A 84 27.88 2.33 -11.50
N LYS A 85 27.51 3.47 -12.11
CA LYS A 85 27.83 4.83 -11.68
C LYS A 85 27.00 5.33 -10.47
N ASP A 86 25.80 4.82 -10.23
CA ASP A 86 24.96 5.24 -9.10
C ASP A 86 25.40 4.60 -7.77
N ALA A 87 25.98 3.39 -7.84
CA ALA A 87 26.63 2.75 -6.69
C ALA A 87 27.89 3.52 -6.25
N ALA A 88 28.69 4.04 -7.19
CA ALA A 88 29.91 4.78 -6.86
C ALA A 88 29.64 6.13 -6.14
N GLN A 89 28.51 6.78 -6.40
CA GLN A 89 28.17 8.06 -5.78
C GLN A 89 27.66 7.94 -4.34
N SER A 90 27.00 6.83 -3.99
CA SER A 90 26.53 6.59 -2.62
C SER A 90 27.66 6.28 -1.64
N HIS A 91 28.69 5.54 -2.06
CA HIS A 91 29.86 5.25 -1.21
C HIS A 91 30.80 6.47 -1.01
N ALA A 92 30.90 7.36 -2.01
CA ALA A 92 31.71 8.57 -1.90
C ALA A 92 31.08 9.65 -0.98
N ALA A 93 29.76 9.65 -0.82
CA ALA A 93 29.05 10.55 0.09
C ALA A 93 29.25 10.16 1.57
N VAL A 94 29.21 8.85 1.88
CA VAL A 94 29.37 8.33 3.25
C VAL A 94 30.80 8.53 3.78
N ALA A 95 31.83 8.40 2.91
CA ALA A 95 33.22 8.61 3.31
C ALA A 95 33.56 10.08 3.63
N LYS A 96 32.76 11.04 3.17
CA LYS A 96 32.96 12.47 3.48
C LYS A 96 32.41 12.87 4.85
N GLU A 97 31.36 12.22 5.36
CA GLU A 97 30.85 12.49 6.72
C GLU A 97 31.74 11.90 7.82
N GLU A 98 32.36 10.74 7.59
CA GLU A 98 33.19 10.08 8.61
C GLU A 98 34.49 10.84 8.91
N LYS A 99 35.06 11.52 7.91
CA LYS A 99 36.26 12.38 8.09
C LYS A 99 35.97 13.66 8.87
N VAL A 100 34.72 14.14 8.90
CA VAL A 100 34.34 15.34 9.68
C VAL A 100 34.20 14.99 11.17
N LYS A 101 33.70 13.79 11.50
CA LYS A 101 33.57 13.34 12.90
C LYS A 101 34.89 12.96 13.57
N ALA A 102 35.88 12.46 12.83
CA ALA A 102 37.18 12.07 13.38
C ALA A 102 38.08 13.24 13.81
N LYS A 103 37.81 14.48 13.37
CA LYS A 103 38.61 15.66 13.76
C LYS A 103 38.12 16.39 15.02
N GLN A 104 36.95 16.06 15.56
CA GLN A 104 36.40 16.74 16.74
C GLN A 104 36.68 16.05 18.09
N SER A 105 37.28 14.85 18.12
CA SER A 105 37.52 14.10 19.37
C SER A 105 38.94 14.22 19.95
N SER A 106 39.83 15.00 19.32
CA SER A 106 41.21 15.21 19.79
C SER A 106 41.37 16.59 20.43
N GLY A 107 40.88 16.73 21.67
CA GLY A 107 41.04 17.94 22.47
C GLY A 107 40.70 17.71 23.94
N LYS A 108 41.51 16.92 24.66
CA LYS A 108 41.31 16.57 26.07
C LYS A 108 42.34 17.27 26.96
N LYS A 109 41.91 18.19 27.85
CA LYS A 109 42.58 18.52 29.14
C LYS A 109 41.49 18.98 30.14
N LYS A 110 41.16 18.16 31.15
CA LYS A 110 41.61 18.14 32.56
C LYS A 110 40.97 19.23 33.45
N ALA A 111 40.15 18.80 34.42
CA ALA A 111 40.08 19.26 35.84
C ALA A 111 38.99 18.41 36.55
N THR A 112 39.31 17.60 37.57
CA THR A 112 39.38 17.91 39.02
C THR A 112 38.03 17.78 39.73
N ILE A 113 38.03 16.99 40.80
CA ILE A 113 36.92 16.53 41.65
C ILE A 113 36.36 17.67 42.49
N SER A 114 35.03 17.77 42.64
CA SER A 114 34.42 18.21 43.91
C SER A 114 33.01 17.68 44.11
N THR A 115 32.83 17.10 45.29
CA THR A 115 31.64 16.82 46.10
C THR A 115 30.34 17.56 45.80
N GLY A 116 29.24 16.81 45.79
CA GLY A 116 27.96 17.20 46.39
C GLY A 116 26.93 17.85 45.47
N ALA A 117 25.78 17.18 45.29
CA ALA A 117 24.44 17.71 45.54
C ALA A 117 23.34 16.79 44.99
N ILE A 118 22.35 16.54 45.85
CA ILE A 118 21.05 15.92 45.61
C ILE A 118 20.19 16.83 44.72
N ILE A 119 19.20 16.27 43.98
CA ILE A 119 17.84 16.78 43.59
C ILE A 119 17.43 15.97 42.33
N ALA A 120 16.57 14.94 42.39
CA ALA A 120 15.11 14.92 42.56
C ALA A 120 14.26 15.39 41.35
N THR A 121 13.34 14.49 40.93
CA THR A 121 12.11 14.68 40.13
C THR A 121 12.30 14.87 38.60
N LYS A 122 11.40 14.46 37.69
CA LYS A 122 9.94 14.23 37.76
C LYS A 122 9.46 13.36 36.58
N LYS A 123 8.52 12.45 36.85
CA LYS A 123 7.72 11.71 35.85
C LYS A 123 6.92 12.68 34.97
N GLY A 124 6.86 12.41 33.66
CA GLY A 124 5.97 13.09 32.71
C GLY A 124 5.24 12.09 31.83
N SER A 125 4.07 11.65 32.28
CA SER A 125 3.10 10.86 31.51
C SER A 125 2.30 11.80 30.60
N VAL A 126 2.18 11.49 29.31
CA VAL A 126 1.27 12.21 28.39
C VAL A 126 0.20 11.24 27.90
N LYS A 127 -1.04 11.47 28.36
CA LYS A 127 -2.28 10.90 27.81
C LYS A 127 -2.83 11.90 26.81
N THR A 128 -3.13 11.47 25.58
CA THR A 128 -3.97 12.22 24.65
C THR A 128 -5.33 11.54 24.48
N LYS A 129 -6.36 12.38 24.55
CA LYS A 129 -7.78 12.06 24.76
C LYS A 129 -8.50 12.15 23.40
N ILE A 130 -9.21 11.10 23.03
CA ILE A 130 -10.06 11.04 21.83
C ILE A 130 -11.33 11.87 22.07
N LYS A 131 -11.74 12.67 21.09
CA LYS A 131 -13.01 13.42 21.06
C LYS A 131 -13.79 13.02 19.82
N VAL A 132 -14.97 12.42 20.03
CA VAL A 132 -15.98 12.14 18.98
C VAL A 132 -17.13 13.11 19.22
N PRO A 133 -17.62 13.85 18.21
CA PRO A 133 -18.84 14.64 18.32
C PRO A 133 -20.10 13.83 17.97
N ALA A 134 -21.21 14.28 18.56
CA ALA A 134 -22.56 13.72 18.57
C ALA A 134 -23.31 13.84 17.23
#